data_AF-A0A1Y2G107-F1
#
_entry.id   AF-A0A1Y2G107-F1
#
_cell.length_a   1.000
_cell.length_b   1.000
_cell.length_c   1.000
_cell.angle_alpha   90.00
_cell.angle_beta   90.00
_cell.angle_gamma   90.00
#
_symmetry.space_group_name_H-M   'P 1'
#
loop_
_entity.id
_entity.type
_entity.pdbx_description
1 polymer ?
#
loop_
_entity_poly.entity_id
_entity_poly.type
_entity_poly.pdbx_seq_one_letter_code
_entity_poly.pdbx_strand_id
1 'polypeptide(L)'
;MEGEKLAFVFRPVLLVSKTFYALALPIAARHLFPSAPDDYATATLFEACNHVTRHGLQNAVETAWLPTGTQTWDQQCYFEAFPRLRTLQALEFIINPVELLGALTTRVLQSGGTFKSTKLKALALAAPHLTALSLSGDDRTGKKLPLCLEASTEVIIPNWRLQHLAFHYLEGSKEQALAFITSSSATLQTLKFTLPDTGRWSEPPIWPSPVLNDLDRPLPLLRHLDLGELHPPSRASTFLDRSLLPNLEYLTLPICRRSIRQILSLPLTLIAASLIAVDIKLKASSPLGVDTLKSFIKGRPALKLLSVDCNSTSTSKIDPNWHAELRAECDALDITFASRSLSSTEAEVWTEEEYGGESETEEEIGERRTQEDEALPLDFDAEDDKMWASWWSEEKKEEMGYESSPDAESDSSEACSRPLGFRSAAFTSNVY
;
A
#
# COMPACT_ATOMS: atom_id res chain seq x y z
N MET A 1 -4.91 -1.32 -1.86
CA MET A 1 -3.61 -0.95 -2.46
C MET A 1 -3.80 -0.47 -3.90
N GLU A 2 -2.81 0.17 -4.53
CA GLU A 2 -2.91 0.63 -5.93
C GLU A 2 -3.19 -0.52 -6.91
N GLY A 3 -2.64 -1.70 -6.67
CA GLY A 3 -2.84 -2.89 -7.52
C GLY A 3 -4.27 -3.43 -7.56
N GLU A 4 -5.00 -3.41 -6.45
CA GLU A 4 -6.42 -3.79 -6.41
C GLU A 4 -7.28 -2.82 -7.20
N LYS A 5 -6.91 -1.54 -7.19
CA LYS A 5 -7.60 -0.50 -7.97
C LYS A 5 -7.33 -0.62 -9.46
N LEU A 6 -6.24 -1.26 -9.89
CA LEU A 6 -5.95 -1.46 -11.31
C LEU A 6 -7.02 -2.30 -11.99
N ALA A 7 -7.54 -3.35 -11.35
CA ALA A 7 -8.64 -4.14 -11.91
C ALA A 7 -9.88 -3.26 -12.18
N PHE A 8 -10.21 -2.34 -11.26
CA PHE A 8 -11.31 -1.40 -11.42
C PHE A 8 -11.03 -0.33 -12.48
N VAL A 9 -9.80 0.20 -12.55
CA VAL A 9 -9.39 1.22 -13.53
C VAL A 9 -9.34 0.66 -14.94
N PHE A 10 -8.92 -0.58 -15.12
CA PHE A 10 -8.81 -1.23 -16.42
C PHE A 10 -10.10 -1.89 -16.88
N ARG A 11 -11.07 -2.14 -15.99
CA ARG A 11 -12.35 -2.76 -16.37
C ARG A 11 -13.06 -2.04 -17.52
N PRO A 12 -13.21 -0.69 -17.53
CA PRO A 12 -13.80 0.00 -18.68
C PRO A 12 -13.01 -0.22 -19.98
N VAL A 13 -11.68 -0.26 -19.89
CA VAL A 13 -10.76 -0.43 -21.03
C VAL A 13 -10.84 -1.82 -21.62
N LEU A 14 -10.93 -2.85 -20.77
CA LEU A 14 -11.03 -4.25 -21.18
C LEU A 14 -12.31 -4.57 -21.97
N LEU A 15 -13.37 -3.77 -21.80
CA LEU A 15 -14.68 -3.98 -22.43
C LEU A 15 -14.90 -3.12 -23.69
N VAL A 16 -13.90 -2.33 -24.13
CA VAL A 16 -14.05 -1.44 -25.29
C VAL A 16 -13.94 -2.19 -26.62
N SER A 17 -12.99 -3.10 -26.77
CA SER A 17 -12.82 -3.89 -28.00
C SER A 17 -11.77 -4.98 -27.79
N LYS A 18 -11.72 -5.94 -28.72
CA LYS A 18 -10.68 -6.99 -28.75
C LYS A 18 -9.26 -6.41 -28.72
N THR A 19 -9.01 -5.30 -29.42
CA THR A 19 -7.70 -4.62 -29.44
C THR A 19 -7.37 -4.00 -28.09
N PHE A 20 -8.32 -3.30 -27.47
CA PHE A 20 -8.10 -2.68 -26.16
C PHE A 20 -7.91 -3.75 -25.07
N TYR A 21 -8.68 -4.84 -25.14
CA TYR A 21 -8.51 -6.00 -24.28
C TYR A 21 -7.07 -6.55 -24.39
N ALA A 22 -6.60 -6.84 -25.60
CA ALA A 22 -5.26 -7.39 -25.83
C ALA A 22 -4.12 -6.46 -25.35
N LEU A 23 -4.29 -5.13 -25.49
CA LEU A 23 -3.30 -4.15 -25.04
C LEU A 23 -3.31 -3.92 -23.52
N ALA A 24 -4.49 -3.95 -22.89
CA ALA A 24 -4.66 -3.73 -21.46
C ALA A 24 -4.31 -4.96 -20.63
N LEU A 25 -4.56 -6.17 -21.16
CA LEU A 25 -4.44 -7.42 -20.41
C LEU A 25 -3.03 -7.64 -19.82
N PRO A 26 -1.90 -7.40 -20.52
CA PRO A 26 -0.57 -7.50 -19.92
C PRO A 26 -0.33 -6.49 -18.79
N ILE A 27 -0.97 -5.32 -18.82
CA ILE A 27 -0.83 -4.31 -17.77
C ILE A 27 -1.66 -4.71 -16.55
N ALA A 28 -2.90 -5.17 -16.77
CA ALA A 28 -3.76 -5.68 -15.71
C ALA A 28 -3.16 -6.92 -15.03
N ALA A 29 -2.57 -7.83 -15.81
CA ALA A 29 -1.93 -9.05 -15.32
C ALA A 29 -0.64 -8.81 -14.52
N ARG A 30 -0.05 -7.60 -14.53
CA ARG A 30 1.15 -7.29 -13.71
C ARG A 30 0.93 -7.50 -12.22
N HIS A 31 -0.32 -7.38 -11.77
CA HIS A 31 -0.71 -7.38 -10.38
C HIS A 31 -1.80 -8.42 -10.12
N LEU A 32 -1.40 -9.59 -9.63
CA LEU A 32 -2.32 -10.67 -9.28
C LEU A 32 -2.72 -10.55 -7.81
N PHE A 33 -3.85 -9.87 -7.60
CA PHE A 33 -4.52 -9.78 -6.31
C PHE A 33 -5.90 -10.44 -6.43
N PRO A 34 -6.16 -11.58 -5.76
CA PRO A 34 -7.51 -12.13 -5.76
C PRO A 34 -8.41 -11.17 -4.98
N SER A 35 -9.61 -10.89 -5.47
CA SER A 35 -10.60 -10.04 -4.80
C SER A 35 -11.44 -10.79 -3.76
N ALA A 36 -11.30 -12.12 -3.68
CA ALA A 36 -12.16 -12.98 -2.87
C ALA A 36 -11.83 -12.94 -1.36
N PRO A 37 -12.84 -13.16 -0.48
CA PRO A 37 -12.59 -13.45 0.93
C PRO A 37 -11.70 -14.70 1.10
N ASP A 38 -10.96 -14.76 2.21
CA ASP A 38 -9.87 -15.74 2.43
C ASP A 38 -10.28 -17.20 2.15
N ASP A 39 -11.53 -17.57 2.43
CA ASP A 39 -12.07 -18.93 2.24
C ASP A 39 -12.08 -19.42 0.77
N TYR A 40 -12.12 -18.50 -0.21
CA TYR A 40 -12.10 -18.83 -1.65
C TYR A 40 -10.86 -18.26 -2.37
N ALA A 41 -9.99 -17.58 -1.63
CA ALA A 41 -8.90 -16.82 -2.20
C ALA A 41 -7.85 -17.72 -2.88
N THR A 42 -7.65 -18.94 -2.39
CA THR A 42 -6.73 -19.92 -2.98
C THR A 42 -7.24 -20.45 -4.31
N ALA A 43 -8.50 -20.89 -4.40
CA ALA A 43 -9.07 -21.40 -5.64
C ALA A 43 -9.08 -20.33 -6.74
N THR A 44 -9.54 -19.12 -6.41
CA THR A 44 -9.56 -17.98 -7.34
C THR A 44 -8.16 -17.55 -7.78
N LEU A 45 -7.15 -17.66 -6.91
CA LEU A 45 -5.75 -17.45 -7.28
C LEU A 45 -5.30 -18.46 -8.34
N PHE A 46 -5.57 -19.76 -8.16
CA PHE A 46 -5.16 -20.79 -9.12
C PHE A 46 -5.90 -20.70 -10.45
N GLU A 47 -7.17 -20.32 -10.44
CA GLU A 47 -7.91 -20.00 -11.67
C GLU A 47 -7.26 -18.83 -12.41
N ALA A 48 -6.92 -17.76 -11.69
CA ALA A 48 -6.20 -16.63 -12.27
C ALA A 48 -4.83 -17.04 -12.82
N CYS A 49 -4.09 -17.90 -12.13
CA CYS A 49 -2.81 -18.43 -12.60
C CYS A 49 -2.95 -19.23 -13.90
N ASN A 50 -3.93 -20.11 -13.95
CA ASN A 50 -4.23 -20.91 -15.12
C ASN A 50 -4.61 -20.03 -16.30
N HIS A 51 -5.44 -19.01 -16.06
CA HIS A 51 -5.83 -18.04 -17.09
C HIS A 51 -4.60 -17.28 -17.64
N VAL A 52 -3.78 -16.69 -16.76
CA VAL A 52 -2.55 -15.97 -17.15
C VAL A 52 -1.58 -16.87 -17.92
N THR A 53 -1.45 -18.13 -17.50
CA THR A 53 -0.61 -19.12 -18.16
C THR A 53 -1.12 -19.46 -19.56
N ARG A 54 -2.42 -19.73 -19.72
CA ARG A 54 -3.04 -20.03 -21.02
C ARG A 54 -2.89 -18.88 -22.01
N HIS A 55 -2.91 -17.65 -21.54
CA HIS A 55 -2.73 -16.45 -22.36
C HIS A 55 -1.25 -16.05 -22.57
N GLY A 56 -0.28 -16.83 -22.09
CA GLY A 56 1.15 -16.56 -22.27
C GLY A 56 1.66 -15.32 -21.49
N LEU A 57 0.94 -14.90 -20.44
CA LEU A 57 1.20 -13.68 -19.69
C LEU A 57 2.07 -13.88 -18.44
N GLN A 58 2.64 -15.07 -18.27
CA GLN A 58 3.49 -15.47 -17.15
C GLN A 58 4.64 -14.48 -16.86
N ASN A 59 5.23 -13.92 -17.93
CA ASN A 59 6.32 -12.95 -17.83
C ASN A 59 5.86 -11.50 -17.57
N ALA A 60 4.56 -11.23 -17.61
CA ALA A 60 4.01 -9.92 -17.28
C ALA A 60 3.78 -9.75 -15.78
N VAL A 61 3.59 -10.85 -15.04
CA VAL A 61 3.31 -10.81 -13.60
C VAL A 61 4.56 -10.38 -12.82
N GLU A 62 4.47 -9.24 -12.15
CA GLU A 62 5.56 -8.70 -11.32
C GLU A 62 5.17 -8.64 -9.84
N THR A 63 3.87 -8.53 -9.53
CA THR A 63 3.33 -8.48 -8.17
C THR A 63 2.27 -9.55 -7.97
N ALA A 64 2.37 -10.25 -6.85
CA ALA A 64 1.46 -11.32 -6.47
C ALA A 64 1.07 -11.24 -5.01
N TRP A 65 -0.14 -11.71 -4.72
CA TRP A 65 -0.60 -12.01 -3.38
C TRP A 65 -0.86 -13.50 -3.20
N LEU A 66 -0.36 -14.04 -2.09
CA LEU A 66 -0.48 -15.44 -1.70
C LEU A 66 -1.39 -15.56 -0.47
N PRO A 67 -2.56 -16.22 -0.59
CA PRO A 67 -3.49 -16.42 0.50
C PRO A 67 -2.93 -17.28 1.64
N THR A 68 -3.51 -17.09 2.82
CA THR A 68 -3.32 -17.99 3.98
C THR A 68 -3.70 -19.42 3.63
N GLY A 69 -3.04 -20.40 4.27
CA GLY A 69 -3.38 -21.80 4.09
C GLY A 69 -3.04 -22.41 2.71
N THR A 70 -2.40 -21.66 1.80
CA THR A 70 -1.91 -22.21 0.52
C THR A 70 -0.88 -23.30 0.81
N GLN A 71 -1.08 -24.52 0.30
CA GLN A 71 -0.18 -25.65 0.57
C GLN A 71 1.19 -25.45 -0.08
N THR A 72 2.26 -26.02 0.50
CA THR A 72 3.63 -25.83 -0.01
C THR A 72 3.79 -26.14 -1.50
N TRP A 73 3.18 -27.23 -1.97
CA TRP A 73 3.22 -27.63 -3.38
C TRP A 73 2.55 -26.59 -4.30
N ASP A 74 1.39 -26.09 -3.89
CA ASP A 74 0.63 -25.06 -4.58
C ASP A 74 1.42 -23.75 -4.68
N GLN A 75 2.16 -23.39 -3.62
CA GLN A 75 3.07 -22.24 -3.63
C GLN A 75 4.23 -22.43 -4.61
N GLN A 76 4.80 -23.64 -4.70
CA GLN A 76 5.87 -23.94 -5.64
C GLN A 76 5.40 -23.76 -7.09
N CYS A 77 4.26 -24.37 -7.44
CA CYS A 77 3.68 -24.19 -8.78
C CYS A 77 3.40 -22.72 -9.10
N TYR A 78 2.98 -21.94 -8.09
CA TYR A 78 2.76 -20.50 -8.23
C TYR A 78 4.05 -19.74 -8.57
N PHE A 79 5.16 -20.03 -7.90
CA PHE A 79 6.44 -19.37 -8.18
C PHE A 79 7.04 -19.79 -9.52
N GLU A 80 6.90 -21.06 -9.90
CA GLU A 80 7.33 -21.55 -11.21
C GLU A 80 6.56 -20.90 -12.36
N ALA A 81 5.27 -20.58 -12.15
CA ALA A 81 4.43 -19.92 -13.15
C ALA A 81 4.83 -18.46 -13.42
N PHE A 82 5.48 -17.77 -12.48
CA PHE A 82 5.77 -16.33 -12.56
C PHE A 82 7.25 -16.00 -12.36
N PRO A 83 8.11 -16.32 -13.35
CA PRO A 83 9.57 -16.20 -13.22
C PRO A 83 10.08 -14.75 -13.04
N ARG A 84 9.24 -13.74 -13.31
CA ARG A 84 9.56 -12.31 -13.15
C ARG A 84 8.95 -11.69 -11.90
N LEU A 85 8.44 -12.51 -10.98
CA LEU A 85 7.85 -12.02 -9.75
C LEU A 85 8.88 -11.23 -8.91
N ARG A 86 8.59 -9.95 -8.68
CA ARG A 86 9.44 -9.01 -7.94
C ARG A 86 8.87 -8.68 -6.58
N THR A 87 7.54 -8.62 -6.49
CA THR A 87 6.81 -8.24 -5.29
C THR A 87 5.90 -9.39 -4.86
N LEU A 88 6.19 -9.97 -3.71
CA LEU A 88 5.34 -10.99 -3.10
C LEU A 88 4.72 -10.45 -1.82
N GLN A 89 3.40 -10.53 -1.74
CA GLN A 89 2.65 -10.39 -0.50
C GLN A 89 2.16 -11.75 -0.06
N ALA A 90 2.49 -12.18 1.15
CA ALA A 90 2.04 -13.47 1.68
C ALA A 90 1.59 -13.30 3.12
N LEU A 91 0.47 -13.94 3.49
CA LEU A 91 -0.11 -13.91 4.85
C LEU A 91 0.50 -14.96 5.80
N GLU A 92 1.20 -15.97 5.28
CA GLU A 92 1.88 -16.97 6.10
C GLU A 92 3.20 -17.39 5.47
N PHE A 93 4.19 -17.70 6.33
CA PHE A 93 5.47 -18.24 5.89
C PHE A 93 5.42 -19.77 5.83
N ILE A 94 5.11 -20.31 4.64
CA ILE A 94 5.22 -21.75 4.33
C ILE A 94 6.05 -21.92 3.06
N ILE A 95 7.26 -21.36 3.00
CA ILE A 95 8.12 -21.60 1.83
C ILE A 95 9.39 -22.31 2.25
N ASN A 96 9.67 -23.41 1.56
CA ASN A 96 10.97 -24.03 1.52
C ASN A 96 11.90 -23.08 0.74
N PRO A 97 12.90 -22.45 1.38
CA PRO A 97 13.66 -21.32 0.83
C PRO A 97 14.40 -21.58 -0.49
N VAL A 98 14.57 -22.84 -0.88
CA VAL A 98 15.29 -23.25 -2.09
C VAL A 98 14.53 -22.88 -3.37
N GLU A 99 13.22 -22.64 -3.29
CA GLU A 99 12.33 -22.48 -4.45
C GLU A 99 11.86 -21.02 -4.68
N LEU A 100 12.28 -20.10 -3.81
CA LEU A 100 11.97 -18.68 -3.96
C LEU A 100 12.87 -18.07 -5.04
N LEU A 101 12.25 -17.41 -6.03
CA LEU A 101 12.93 -16.82 -7.17
C LEU A 101 13.97 -15.78 -6.72
N GLY A 102 15.22 -15.94 -7.19
CA GLY A 102 16.29 -14.97 -6.95
C GLY A 102 16.01 -13.56 -7.50
N ALA A 103 14.92 -13.36 -8.26
CA ALA A 103 14.49 -12.07 -8.78
C ALA A 103 13.66 -11.22 -7.79
N LEU A 104 13.31 -11.75 -6.62
CA LEU A 104 12.46 -11.04 -5.66
C LEU A 104 13.18 -9.81 -5.07
N THR A 105 12.66 -8.62 -5.37
CA THR A 105 13.22 -7.34 -4.87
C THR A 105 12.41 -6.75 -3.72
N THR A 106 11.11 -7.03 -3.65
CA THR A 106 10.20 -6.48 -2.64
C THR A 106 9.41 -7.63 -2.02
N ARG A 107 9.33 -7.65 -0.69
CA ARG A 107 8.53 -8.63 0.02
C ARG A 107 7.73 -7.97 1.12
N VAL A 108 6.42 -8.16 1.05
CA VAL A 108 5.49 -7.79 2.10
C VAL A 108 5.09 -9.09 2.78
N LEU A 109 5.64 -9.34 3.96
CA LEU A 109 5.20 -10.43 4.81
C LEU A 109 4.14 -9.88 5.74
N GLN A 110 2.91 -10.29 5.49
CA GLN A 110 1.82 -10.15 6.46
C GLN A 110 1.72 -11.50 7.16
N SER A 111 1.49 -11.54 8.46
CA SER A 111 1.25 -12.78 9.18
C SER A 111 0.67 -12.48 10.54
N GLY A 112 -0.44 -13.16 10.86
CA GLY A 112 -0.73 -13.49 12.24
C GLY A 112 0.13 -14.70 12.63
N GLY A 113 0.91 -14.62 13.71
CA GLY A 113 1.63 -15.78 14.26
C GLY A 113 3.08 -15.52 14.67
N THR A 114 3.83 -16.60 14.90
CA THR A 114 5.23 -16.54 15.35
C THR A 114 6.20 -16.75 14.20
N PHE A 115 7.07 -15.77 13.99
CA PHE A 115 8.12 -15.79 12.99
C PHE A 115 9.44 -16.28 13.59
N LYS A 116 9.69 -17.58 13.39
CA LYS A 116 10.86 -18.29 13.94
C LYS A 116 12.16 -17.88 13.26
N SER A 117 13.26 -17.93 14.01
CA SER A 117 14.59 -17.62 13.48
C SER A 117 14.98 -18.52 12.30
N THR A 118 14.66 -19.81 12.34
CA THR A 118 14.93 -20.72 11.21
C THR A 118 14.26 -20.28 9.89
N LYS A 119 13.03 -19.74 9.97
CA LYS A 119 12.29 -19.19 8.82
C LYS A 119 12.93 -17.90 8.30
N LEU A 120 13.44 -17.05 9.20
CA LEU A 120 14.19 -15.84 8.85
C LEU A 120 15.50 -16.16 8.11
N LYS A 121 16.26 -17.14 8.60
CA LYS A 121 17.50 -17.58 7.95
C LYS A 121 17.24 -18.15 6.57
N ALA A 122 16.22 -19.00 6.46
CA ALA A 122 15.72 -19.52 5.19
C ALA A 122 15.40 -18.39 4.21
N LEU A 123 14.63 -17.40 4.66
CA LEU A 123 14.26 -16.24 3.86
C LEU A 123 15.47 -15.43 3.37
N ALA A 124 16.45 -15.19 4.26
CA ALA A 124 17.66 -14.46 3.92
C ALA A 124 18.48 -15.14 2.81
N LEU A 125 18.51 -16.49 2.80
CA LEU A 125 19.18 -17.26 1.76
C LEU A 125 18.41 -17.25 0.43
N ALA A 126 17.07 -17.31 0.52
CA ALA A 126 16.17 -17.41 -0.61
C ALA A 126 16.05 -16.11 -1.44
N ALA A 127 16.05 -14.96 -0.76
CA ALA A 127 15.84 -13.65 -1.38
C ALA A 127 17.05 -12.74 -1.12
N PRO A 128 18.23 -13.01 -1.70
CA PRO A 128 19.43 -12.22 -1.43
C PRO A 128 19.35 -10.78 -1.98
N HIS A 129 18.48 -10.53 -2.95
CA HIS A 129 18.29 -9.24 -3.61
C HIS A 129 17.17 -8.39 -3.00
N LEU A 130 16.67 -8.76 -1.82
CA LEU A 130 15.59 -8.04 -1.16
C LEU A 130 16.01 -6.59 -0.82
N THR A 131 15.24 -5.63 -1.32
CA THR A 131 15.41 -4.19 -1.05
C THR A 131 14.26 -3.61 -0.23
N ALA A 132 13.12 -4.29 -0.13
CA ALA A 132 12.00 -3.85 0.68
C ALA A 132 11.41 -5.00 1.49
N LEU A 133 11.30 -4.81 2.80
CA LEU A 133 10.68 -5.75 3.73
C LEU A 133 9.62 -5.02 4.56
N SER A 134 8.38 -5.49 4.49
CA SER A 134 7.33 -5.11 5.44
C SER A 134 6.94 -6.36 6.22
N LEU A 135 6.95 -6.26 7.55
CA LEU A 135 6.48 -7.28 8.48
C LEU A 135 5.22 -6.72 9.14
N SER A 136 4.07 -7.35 8.92
CA SER A 136 2.79 -6.86 9.42
C SER A 136 2.00 -7.97 10.12
N GLY A 137 1.47 -7.67 11.31
CA GLY A 137 0.47 -8.49 12.01
C GLY A 137 -0.97 -8.30 11.51
N ASP A 138 -1.19 -7.61 10.40
CA ASP A 138 -2.53 -7.41 9.88
C ASP A 138 -2.92 -8.58 8.98
N ASP A 139 -4.10 -9.18 9.21
CA ASP A 139 -4.71 -10.08 8.23
C ASP A 139 -5.53 -9.30 7.20
N ARG A 140 -5.91 -9.97 6.11
CA ARG A 140 -6.71 -9.38 5.03
C ARG A 140 -8.14 -9.07 5.46
N THR A 141 -8.66 -9.73 6.50
CA THR A 141 -9.98 -9.44 7.08
C THR A 141 -9.99 -8.18 7.94
N GLY A 142 -8.83 -7.53 8.11
CA GLY A 142 -8.65 -6.36 8.96
C GLY A 142 -8.54 -6.70 10.44
N LYS A 143 -8.53 -7.99 10.81
CA LYS A 143 -8.18 -8.39 12.17
C LYS A 143 -6.69 -8.23 12.33
N LYS A 144 -6.34 -7.50 13.37
CA LYS A 144 -4.95 -7.27 13.77
C LYS A 144 -4.58 -8.40 14.72
N LEU A 145 -3.65 -9.28 14.34
CA LEU A 145 -3.01 -10.27 15.21
C LEU A 145 -1.49 -10.08 15.22
N PRO A 146 -0.84 -9.85 16.38
CA PRO A 146 0.53 -9.38 16.37
C PRO A 146 1.45 -10.46 15.80
N LEU A 147 2.41 -10.02 14.98
CA LEU A 147 3.45 -10.89 14.46
C LEU A 147 4.59 -10.93 15.48
N CYS A 148 4.79 -12.09 16.07
CA CYS A 148 5.83 -12.31 17.07
C CYS A 148 7.17 -12.65 16.39
N LEU A 149 8.20 -11.84 16.60
CA LEU A 149 9.58 -12.18 16.25
C LEU A 149 10.17 -13.01 17.39
N GLU A 150 10.34 -14.32 17.17
CA GLU A 150 10.81 -15.24 18.23
C GLU A 150 12.19 -14.81 18.76
N ALA A 151 12.31 -14.71 20.08
CA ALA A 151 13.61 -14.53 20.74
C ALA A 151 14.47 -15.79 20.52
N SER A 152 15.49 -15.68 19.68
CA SER A 152 16.45 -16.76 19.45
C SER A 152 17.76 -16.49 20.19
N THR A 153 18.44 -17.55 20.61
CA THR A 153 19.80 -17.46 21.16
C THR A 153 20.81 -16.87 20.16
N GLU A 154 20.51 -16.95 18.86
CA GLU A 154 21.30 -16.35 17.80
C GLU A 154 20.45 -15.32 17.03
N VAL A 155 20.87 -14.06 17.09
CA VAL A 155 20.29 -12.99 16.27
C VAL A 155 20.72 -13.20 14.83
N ILE A 156 19.75 -13.28 13.91
CA ILE A 156 20.03 -13.48 12.50
C ILE A 156 20.31 -12.13 11.87
N ILE A 157 21.49 -12.00 11.27
CA ILE A 157 21.87 -10.83 10.49
C ILE A 157 21.71 -11.22 9.01
N PRO A 158 20.61 -10.82 8.35
CA PRO A 158 20.46 -11.07 6.93
C PRO A 158 21.46 -10.20 6.15
N ASN A 159 22.03 -10.72 5.06
CA ASN A 159 22.89 -9.96 4.14
C ASN A 159 22.09 -9.04 3.21
N TRP A 160 20.90 -8.62 3.63
CA TRP A 160 20.06 -7.73 2.83
C TRP A 160 20.59 -6.31 2.84
N ARG A 161 20.29 -5.63 1.74
CA ARG A 161 20.53 -4.21 1.57
C ARG A 161 19.19 -3.52 1.42
N LEU A 162 18.41 -3.55 2.50
CA LEU A 162 17.06 -2.98 2.47
C LEU A 162 17.15 -1.46 2.30
N GLN A 163 16.32 -0.94 1.41
CA GLN A 163 15.99 0.46 1.21
C GLN A 163 14.71 0.81 1.98
N HIS A 164 13.77 -0.13 2.11
CA HIS A 164 12.52 0.08 2.83
C HIS A 164 12.31 -1.01 3.87
N LEU A 165 12.08 -0.60 5.11
CA LEU A 165 11.77 -1.50 6.22
C LEU A 165 10.54 -0.99 6.95
N ALA A 166 9.55 -1.86 7.15
CA ALA A 166 8.34 -1.52 7.87
C ALA A 166 7.97 -2.61 8.87
N PHE A 167 7.63 -2.18 10.08
CA PHE A 167 7.23 -3.02 11.20
C PHE A 167 5.83 -2.60 11.64
N HIS A 168 4.83 -3.39 11.28
CA HIS A 168 3.44 -3.15 11.63
C HIS A 168 2.99 -4.25 12.59
N TYR A 169 2.49 -3.85 13.75
CA TYR A 169 1.93 -4.75 14.76
C TYR A 169 2.85 -5.92 15.15
N LEU A 170 4.08 -5.59 15.58
CA LEU A 170 5.09 -6.58 15.97
C LEU A 170 5.25 -6.71 17.48
N GLU A 171 5.51 -7.94 17.94
CA GLU A 171 5.91 -8.28 19.31
C GLU A 171 7.15 -9.19 19.33
N GLY A 172 7.75 -9.37 20.52
CA GLY A 172 8.87 -10.28 20.73
C GLY A 172 10.25 -9.61 20.68
N SER A 173 11.20 -10.19 19.92
CA SER A 173 12.62 -9.82 19.99
C SER A 173 12.95 -8.47 19.35
N LYS A 174 13.23 -7.49 20.21
CA LYS A 174 13.76 -6.18 19.81
C LYS A 174 15.15 -6.30 19.16
N GLU A 175 15.95 -7.28 19.57
CA GLU A 175 17.31 -7.52 19.07
C GLU A 175 17.28 -7.93 17.59
N GLN A 176 16.28 -8.73 17.21
CA GLN A 176 16.08 -9.14 15.83
C GLN A 176 15.63 -7.95 14.95
N ALA A 177 14.74 -7.10 15.45
CA ALA A 177 14.36 -5.87 14.75
C ALA A 177 15.55 -4.92 14.57
N LEU A 178 16.37 -4.74 15.63
CA LEU A 178 17.60 -3.96 15.58
C LEU A 178 18.57 -4.52 14.52
N ALA A 179 18.77 -5.84 14.46
CA ALA A 179 19.66 -6.46 13.48
C ALA A 179 19.24 -6.20 12.02
N PHE A 180 17.94 -6.15 11.73
CA PHE A 180 17.47 -5.77 10.39
C PHE A 180 17.79 -4.31 10.04
N ILE A 181 17.64 -3.41 11.01
CA ILE A 181 17.98 -1.99 10.81
C ILE A 181 19.50 -1.85 10.63
N THR A 182 20.30 -2.45 11.52
CA THR A 182 21.76 -2.31 11.51
C THR A 182 22.39 -2.92 10.25
N SER A 183 21.92 -4.10 9.81
CA SER A 183 22.39 -4.75 8.57
C SER A 183 22.13 -3.90 7.32
N SER A 184 21.01 -3.16 7.31
CA SER A 184 20.61 -2.32 6.18
C SER A 184 20.97 -0.84 6.33
N SER A 185 21.71 -0.46 7.39
CA SER A 185 22.00 0.94 7.75
C SER A 185 22.54 1.80 6.60
N ALA A 186 23.42 1.23 5.77
CA ALA A 186 24.03 1.93 4.64
C ALA A 186 23.10 2.17 3.45
N THR A 187 21.97 1.46 3.36
CA THR A 187 21.05 1.52 2.20
C THR A 187 19.64 1.97 2.57
N LEU A 188 19.29 1.96 3.85
CA LEU A 188 17.93 2.20 4.33
C LEU A 188 17.51 3.66 4.05
N GLN A 189 16.41 3.82 3.30
CA GLN A 189 15.81 5.09 2.93
C GLN A 189 14.49 5.36 3.67
N THR A 190 13.75 4.31 3.99
CA THR A 190 12.46 4.39 4.69
C THR A 190 12.42 3.40 5.84
N LEU A 191 12.04 3.89 7.01
CA LEU A 191 11.79 3.08 8.20
C LEU A 191 10.42 3.45 8.78
N LYS A 192 9.55 2.44 8.94
CA LYS A 192 8.21 2.65 9.50
C LYS A 192 7.95 1.70 10.67
N PHE A 193 7.32 2.23 11.70
CA PHE A 193 6.75 1.48 12.81
C PHE A 193 5.28 1.85 12.96
N THR A 194 4.40 0.86 13.06
CA THR A 194 2.98 1.05 13.34
C THR A 194 2.58 0.08 14.43
N LEU A 195 2.10 0.60 15.55
CA LEU A 195 1.61 -0.19 16.68
C LEU A 195 0.19 0.30 17.00
N PRO A 196 -0.80 -0.59 17.18
CA PRO A 196 -2.15 -0.23 17.57
C PRO A 196 -2.26 0.02 19.08
N ASP A 197 -3.29 0.77 19.45
CA ASP A 197 -3.59 1.21 20.83
C ASP A 197 -4.13 0.08 21.71
N THR A 198 -4.76 -0.91 21.08
CA THR A 198 -5.61 -1.90 21.75
C THR A 198 -5.33 -3.31 21.22
N GLY A 199 -4.07 -3.73 21.26
CA GLY A 199 -3.68 -5.10 20.93
C GLY A 199 -3.80 -6.05 22.13
N ARG A 200 -4.30 -7.28 21.92
CA ARG A 200 -4.01 -8.40 22.82
C ARG A 200 -2.65 -8.97 22.43
N TRP A 201 -1.64 -8.60 23.19
CA TRP A 201 -0.26 -9.01 22.96
C TRP A 201 0.06 -10.30 23.72
N SER A 202 0.70 -11.25 23.06
CA SER A 202 1.18 -12.47 23.71
C SER A 202 2.58 -12.27 24.31
N GLU A 203 3.36 -11.38 23.69
CA GLU A 203 4.70 -10.95 24.12
C GLU A 203 4.77 -9.41 24.21
N PRO A 204 5.84 -8.83 24.79
CA PRO A 204 6.00 -7.38 24.77
C PRO A 204 6.05 -6.84 23.33
N PRO A 205 5.28 -5.78 23.01
CA PRO A 205 5.34 -5.13 21.71
C PRO A 205 6.74 -4.53 21.46
N ILE A 206 7.17 -4.58 20.19
CA ILE A 206 8.47 -4.02 19.78
C ILE A 206 8.31 -2.51 19.60
N TRP A 207 8.55 -1.77 20.67
CA TRP A 207 8.51 -0.32 20.67
C TRP A 207 9.63 0.30 19.84
N PRO A 208 9.38 1.37 19.06
CA PRO A 208 10.42 1.98 18.22
C PRO A 208 11.54 2.60 19.05
N SER A 209 11.21 3.26 20.17
CA SER A 209 12.21 4.00 20.96
C SER A 209 13.30 3.12 21.56
N PRO A 210 13.01 2.00 22.25
CA PRO A 210 14.04 1.06 22.70
C PRO A 210 14.91 0.53 21.56
N VAL A 211 14.31 0.15 20.42
CA VAL A 211 15.06 -0.37 19.27
C VAL A 211 16.00 0.70 18.71
N LEU A 212 15.49 1.91 18.47
CA LEU A 212 16.27 2.99 17.85
C LEU A 212 17.32 3.58 18.79
N ASN A 213 17.11 3.53 20.11
CA ASN A 213 18.13 3.98 21.08
C ASN A 213 19.33 3.03 21.17
N ASP A 214 19.14 1.76 20.82
CA ASP A 214 20.20 0.75 20.76
C ASP A 214 21.00 0.82 19.43
N LEU A 215 20.69 1.77 18.53
CA LEU A 215 21.47 2.00 17.31
C LEU A 215 22.85 2.59 17.64
N ASP A 216 23.89 1.89 17.22
CA ASP A 216 25.30 2.26 17.38
C ASP A 216 25.87 3.01 16.16
N ARG A 217 25.10 3.07 15.06
CA ARG A 217 25.54 3.60 13.76
C ARG A 217 24.51 4.55 13.14
N PRO A 218 24.97 5.56 12.38
CA PRO A 218 24.07 6.45 11.66
C PRO A 218 23.35 5.72 10.52
N LEU A 219 22.20 6.26 10.13
CA LEU A 219 21.43 5.85 8.96
C LEU A 219 21.56 6.94 7.88
N PRO A 220 22.68 6.96 7.13
CA PRO A 220 23.05 8.09 6.27
C PRO A 220 22.09 8.31 5.10
N LEU A 221 21.38 7.29 4.63
CA LEU A 221 20.45 7.40 3.51
C LEU A 221 18.98 7.51 3.94
N LEU A 222 18.70 7.48 5.25
CA LEU A 222 17.33 7.49 5.74
C LEU A 222 16.70 8.86 5.51
N ARG A 223 15.67 8.89 4.67
CA ARG A 223 14.91 10.09 4.32
C ARG A 223 13.54 10.11 4.98
N HIS A 224 12.96 8.94 5.24
CA HIS A 224 11.60 8.82 5.76
C HIS A 224 11.58 7.98 7.03
N LEU A 225 11.11 8.58 8.13
CA LEU A 225 10.92 7.91 9.41
C LEU A 225 9.48 8.08 9.87
N ASP A 226 8.79 6.97 10.09
CA ASP A 226 7.42 6.95 10.62
C ASP A 226 7.38 6.11 11.88
N LEU A 227 7.00 6.72 13.02
CA LEU A 227 6.94 6.04 14.32
C LEU A 227 5.50 5.77 14.78
N GLY A 228 4.50 5.98 13.93
CA GLY A 228 3.10 5.75 14.26
C GLY A 228 2.53 6.76 15.26
N GLU A 229 1.39 6.43 15.89
CA GLU A 229 0.51 7.45 16.47
C GLU A 229 0.51 7.54 18.00
N LEU A 230 1.02 6.53 18.71
CA LEU A 230 0.58 6.31 20.10
C LEU A 230 1.69 6.36 21.15
N HIS A 231 2.94 6.10 20.78
CA HIS A 231 4.02 5.93 21.76
C HIS A 231 5.13 6.97 21.58
N PRO A 232 5.00 8.13 22.24
CA PRO A 232 6.00 9.17 22.17
C PRO A 232 7.34 8.67 22.71
N PRO A 233 8.47 9.12 22.14
CA PRO A 233 9.77 8.69 22.59
C PRO A 233 10.01 9.08 24.05
N SER A 234 10.80 8.26 24.75
CA SER A 234 11.20 8.59 26.11
C SER A 234 12.09 9.83 26.09
N ARG A 235 12.10 10.62 27.18
CA ARG A 235 12.97 11.81 27.32
C ARG A 235 14.47 11.49 27.17
N ALA A 236 14.87 10.26 27.46
CA ALA A 236 16.24 9.79 27.34
C ALA A 236 16.61 9.33 25.92
N SER A 237 15.65 9.36 24.98
CA SER A 237 15.90 8.88 23.63
C SER A 237 16.89 9.77 22.87
N THR A 238 17.87 9.13 22.26
CA THR A 238 18.98 9.77 21.53
C THR A 238 18.84 9.63 20.02
N PHE A 239 17.95 8.76 19.53
CA PHE A 239 17.83 8.46 18.10
C PHE A 239 17.36 9.65 17.24
N LEU A 240 16.78 10.70 17.84
CA LEU A 240 16.38 11.93 17.16
C LEU A 240 17.55 12.93 16.99
N ASP A 241 18.76 12.55 17.37
CA ASP A 241 19.96 13.34 17.12
C ASP A 241 20.30 13.33 15.61
N ARG A 242 20.63 14.51 15.08
CA ARG A 242 21.17 14.73 13.73
C ARG A 242 22.40 13.85 13.43
N SER A 243 23.13 13.40 14.44
CA SER A 243 24.27 12.49 14.27
C SER A 243 23.84 11.12 13.74
N LEU A 244 22.66 10.63 14.14
CA LEU A 244 22.13 9.32 13.74
C LEU A 244 21.28 9.41 12.46
N LEU A 245 20.56 10.52 12.28
CA LEU A 245 19.64 10.72 11.16
C LEU A 245 20.01 11.97 10.33
N PRO A 246 21.19 12.01 9.68
CA PRO A 246 21.70 13.26 9.09
C PRO A 246 20.88 13.79 7.91
N ASN A 247 20.21 12.92 7.15
CA ASN A 247 19.53 13.26 5.89
C ASN A 247 18.01 13.04 5.94
N LEU A 248 17.41 13.11 7.13
CA LEU A 248 15.97 12.91 7.28
C LEU A 248 15.18 14.05 6.64
N GLU A 249 14.27 13.70 5.73
CA GLU A 249 13.43 14.65 4.98
C GLU A 249 11.97 14.62 5.47
N TYR A 250 11.46 13.45 5.85
CA TYR A 250 10.07 13.21 6.25
C TYR A 250 10.00 12.50 7.60
N LEU A 251 9.20 13.04 8.52
CA LEU A 251 9.05 12.49 9.87
C LEU A 251 7.57 12.43 10.27
N THR A 252 7.13 11.27 10.75
CA THR A 252 5.91 11.12 11.57
C THR A 252 6.33 10.72 12.98
N LEU A 253 6.01 11.54 13.97
CA LEU A 253 6.48 11.39 15.35
C LEU A 253 5.37 11.68 16.37
N PRO A 254 5.04 10.72 17.25
CA PRO A 254 4.23 11.02 18.41
C PRO A 254 5.05 11.82 19.41
N ILE A 255 4.49 12.91 19.92
CA ILE A 255 5.12 13.81 20.90
C ILE A 255 4.27 13.94 22.14
N CYS A 256 4.90 14.03 23.31
CA CYS A 256 4.24 14.34 24.57
C CYS A 256 4.97 15.45 25.32
N ARG A 257 4.44 15.86 26.49
CA ARG A 257 5.05 16.90 27.32
C ARG A 257 6.51 16.62 27.66
N ARG A 258 6.90 15.34 27.74
CA ARG A 258 8.26 14.91 28.10
C ARG A 258 9.22 14.86 26.91
N SER A 259 8.71 14.68 25.68
CA SER A 259 9.51 14.51 24.46
C SER A 259 9.47 15.69 23.50
N ILE A 260 8.53 16.63 23.66
CA ILE A 260 8.37 17.76 22.71
C ILE A 260 9.67 18.55 22.48
N ARG A 261 10.53 18.68 23.50
CA ARG A 261 11.82 19.39 23.34
C ARG A 261 12.82 18.65 22.45
N GLN A 262 12.68 17.34 22.27
CA GLN A 262 13.55 16.53 21.42
C GLN A 262 13.38 16.87 19.94
N ILE A 263 12.24 17.46 19.52
CA ILE A 263 12.07 17.89 18.12
C ILE A 263 13.11 18.95 17.71
N LEU A 264 13.65 19.70 18.68
CA LEU A 264 14.69 20.71 18.44
C LEU A 264 16.04 20.09 18.05
N SER A 265 16.29 18.80 18.31
CA SER A 265 17.51 18.10 17.89
C SER A 265 17.42 17.50 16.49
N LEU A 266 16.24 17.51 15.87
CA LEU A 266 16.02 16.98 14.51
C LEU A 266 16.93 17.65 13.47
N PRO A 267 17.23 16.97 12.36
CA PRO A 267 18.11 17.52 11.33
C PRO A 267 17.48 18.74 10.61
N LEU A 268 18.35 19.59 10.05
CA LEU A 268 17.96 20.79 9.32
C LEU A 268 17.43 20.50 7.91
N THR A 269 17.60 19.26 7.44
CA THR A 269 17.16 18.74 6.13
C THR A 269 15.67 18.40 6.09
N LEU A 270 14.97 18.48 7.23
CA LEU A 270 13.58 18.10 7.35
C LEU A 270 12.68 19.01 6.49
N ILE A 271 11.95 18.38 5.55
CA ILE A 271 11.04 19.03 4.60
C ILE A 271 9.60 18.95 5.12
N ALA A 272 9.22 17.82 5.70
CA ALA A 272 7.87 17.58 6.19
C ALA A 272 7.88 16.90 7.56
N ALA A 273 7.05 17.41 8.47
CA ALA A 273 6.87 16.83 9.80
C ALA A 273 5.38 16.65 10.10
N SER A 274 4.99 15.45 10.51
CA SER A 274 3.70 15.15 11.12
C SER A 274 3.92 14.83 12.60
N LEU A 275 3.45 15.71 13.48
CA LEU A 275 3.61 15.60 14.92
C LEU A 275 2.29 15.23 15.56
N ILE A 276 2.24 14.07 16.23
CA ILE A 276 1.02 13.57 16.85
C ILE A 276 1.10 13.87 18.34
N ALA A 277 0.39 14.89 18.79
CA ALA A 277 0.37 15.33 20.17
C ALA A 277 -0.46 14.38 21.04
N VAL A 278 0.25 13.63 21.88
CA VAL A 278 -0.29 12.71 22.90
C VAL A 278 -0.09 13.34 24.29
N ASP A 279 -1.17 13.57 25.02
CA ASP A 279 -1.15 14.14 26.38
C ASP A 279 -0.39 15.47 26.52
N ILE A 280 -0.40 16.30 25.48
CA ILE A 280 0.14 17.66 25.52
C ILE A 280 -0.99 18.65 25.75
N LYS A 281 -0.89 19.44 26.82
CA LYS A 281 -1.71 20.64 26.99
C LYS A 281 -1.20 21.73 26.05
N LEU A 282 -1.73 21.77 24.83
CA LEU A 282 -1.58 22.92 23.93
C LEU A 282 -2.58 24.00 24.39
N LYS A 283 -2.09 24.90 25.25
CA LYS A 283 -2.80 26.15 25.58
C LYS A 283 -2.00 27.32 25.02
N ALA A 284 -2.66 28.38 24.55
CA ALA A 284 -1.98 29.62 24.15
C ALA A 284 -1.15 30.19 25.33
N SER A 285 -1.61 29.95 26.55
CA SER A 285 -0.91 30.28 27.80
C SER A 285 0.05 29.21 28.34
N SER A 286 0.22 28.08 27.65
CA SER A 286 1.22 27.06 28.04
C SER A 286 2.54 27.31 27.30
N PRO A 287 3.54 27.89 27.97
CA PRO A 287 4.79 28.33 27.33
C PRO A 287 5.68 27.17 26.86
N LEU A 288 5.29 25.92 27.09
CA LEU A 288 6.16 24.77 26.78
C LEU A 288 5.77 24.07 25.49
N GLY A 289 4.50 24.09 25.10
CA GLY A 289 4.00 23.46 23.88
C GLY A 289 4.26 24.32 22.65
N VAL A 290 3.54 25.44 22.59
CA VAL A 290 3.52 26.36 21.44
C VAL A 290 4.89 27.01 21.21
N ASP A 291 5.57 27.48 22.26
CA ASP A 291 6.89 28.13 22.10
C ASP A 291 7.97 27.16 21.60
N THR A 292 7.91 25.89 22.01
CA THR A 292 8.82 24.86 21.49
C THR A 292 8.55 24.61 20.01
N LEU A 293 7.28 24.54 19.60
CA LEU A 293 6.90 24.39 18.19
C LEU A 293 7.30 25.61 17.36
N LYS A 294 7.09 26.83 17.85
CA LYS A 294 7.59 28.06 17.19
C LYS A 294 9.11 28.05 17.03
N SER A 295 9.83 27.63 18.08
CA SER A 295 11.30 27.50 18.03
C SER A 295 11.75 26.43 17.05
N PHE A 296 11.00 25.32 16.95
CA PHE A 296 11.24 24.27 15.98
C PHE A 296 11.08 24.78 14.55
N ILE A 297 9.96 25.47 14.25
CA ILE A 297 9.68 26.05 12.93
C ILE A 297 10.80 27.01 12.53
N LYS A 298 11.15 27.98 13.40
CA LYS A 298 12.23 28.96 13.14
C LYS A 298 13.60 28.33 12.93
N GLY A 299 13.84 27.19 13.57
CA GLY A 299 15.09 26.44 13.47
C GLY A 299 15.21 25.53 12.25
N ARG A 300 14.22 25.48 11.36
CA ARG A 300 14.17 24.52 10.23
C ARG A 300 13.89 25.21 8.89
N PRO A 301 14.94 25.74 8.22
CA PRO A 301 14.76 26.52 7.00
C PRO A 301 14.28 25.71 5.78
N ALA A 302 14.43 24.37 5.79
CA ALA A 302 13.96 23.51 4.72
C ALA A 302 12.51 23.03 4.88
N LEU A 303 11.88 23.30 6.04
CA LEU A 303 10.55 22.82 6.36
C LEU A 303 9.53 23.50 5.44
N LYS A 304 8.69 22.70 4.78
CA LYS A 304 7.60 23.16 3.89
C LYS A 304 6.23 22.73 4.36
N LEU A 305 6.16 21.63 5.11
CA LEU A 305 4.91 21.08 5.62
C LEU A 305 5.05 20.74 7.11
N LEU A 306 4.13 21.27 7.92
CA LEU A 306 3.96 20.90 9.31
C LEU A 306 2.51 20.47 9.56
N SER A 307 2.29 19.22 9.94
CA SER A 307 1.03 18.75 10.50
C SER A 307 1.18 18.59 12.02
N VAL A 308 0.22 19.09 12.78
CA VAL A 308 0.12 18.83 14.22
C VAL A 308 -1.27 18.27 14.51
N ASP A 309 -1.31 16.98 14.80
CA ASP A 309 -2.55 16.25 15.08
C ASP A 309 -2.68 16.02 16.59
N CYS A 310 -3.82 16.38 17.15
CA CYS A 310 -4.09 16.21 18.58
C CYS A 310 -4.94 14.97 18.80
N ASN A 311 -4.41 13.98 19.51
CA ASN A 311 -5.17 12.81 19.92
C ASN A 311 -5.90 13.13 21.24
N SER A 312 -7.24 13.23 21.20
CA SER A 312 -8.05 13.79 22.31
C SER A 312 -8.39 12.81 23.43
N THR A 313 -7.67 11.69 23.56
CA THR A 313 -7.99 10.66 24.58
C THR A 313 -7.94 11.20 26.01
N SER A 314 -7.20 12.29 26.27
CA SER A 314 -7.23 13.00 27.55
C SER A 314 -8.23 14.17 27.53
N THR A 315 -9.12 14.17 28.53
CA THR A 315 -10.15 15.18 28.88
C THR A 315 -9.62 16.62 29.10
N SER A 316 -8.39 16.92 28.71
CA SER A 316 -7.80 18.23 28.84
C SER A 316 -8.29 19.16 27.72
N LYS A 317 -8.97 20.25 28.11
CA LYS A 317 -9.39 21.33 27.21
C LYS A 317 -8.17 21.85 26.44
N ILE A 318 -8.05 21.43 25.18
CA ILE A 318 -7.20 22.05 24.17
C ILE A 318 -7.74 23.47 23.98
N ASP A 319 -6.85 24.47 24.04
CA ASP A 319 -7.25 25.85 23.83
C ASP A 319 -7.66 26.04 22.36
N PRO A 320 -8.89 26.45 22.04
CA PRO A 320 -9.33 26.54 20.65
C PRO A 320 -8.41 27.42 19.79
N ASN A 321 -7.60 28.32 20.35
CA ASN A 321 -6.77 29.25 19.60
C ASN A 321 -5.28 28.84 19.43
N TRP A 322 -4.83 27.69 19.96
CA TRP A 322 -3.40 27.30 19.86
C TRP A 322 -2.90 27.22 18.41
N HIS A 323 -3.78 26.83 17.49
CA HIS A 323 -3.45 26.63 16.08
C HIS A 323 -3.29 27.96 15.32
N ALA A 324 -3.97 29.03 15.77
CA ALA A 324 -3.90 30.34 15.11
C ALA A 324 -2.50 30.96 15.23
N GLU A 325 -1.88 30.85 16.40
CA GLU A 325 -0.53 31.37 16.62
C GLU A 325 0.54 30.59 15.84
N LEU A 326 0.40 29.26 15.71
CA LEU A 326 1.31 28.45 14.91
C LEU A 326 1.11 28.65 13.42
N ARG A 327 -0.14 28.78 12.98
CA ARG A 327 -0.47 29.10 11.58
C ARG A 327 0.16 30.43 11.18
N ALA A 328 0.01 31.49 11.98
CA ALA A 328 0.62 32.79 11.69
C ALA A 328 2.16 32.71 11.56
N GLU A 329 2.83 31.90 12.38
CA GLU A 329 4.28 31.71 12.29
C GLU A 329 4.68 30.87 11.06
N CYS A 330 3.88 29.88 10.67
CA CYS A 330 4.09 29.09 9.47
C CYS A 330 3.86 29.93 8.20
N ASP A 331 2.79 30.73 8.15
CA ASP A 331 2.47 31.62 7.04
C ASP A 331 3.59 32.65 6.82
N ALA A 332 4.17 33.18 7.91
CA ALA A 332 5.30 34.12 7.84
C ALA A 332 6.58 33.50 7.22
N LEU A 333 6.66 32.17 7.18
CA LEU A 333 7.82 31.41 6.70
C LEU A 333 7.49 30.57 5.43
N ASP A 334 6.32 30.77 4.83
CA ASP A 334 5.83 30.01 3.66
C ASP A 334 5.75 28.50 3.90
N ILE A 335 5.30 28.11 5.11
CA ILE A 335 5.14 26.72 5.53
C ILE A 335 3.66 26.36 5.51
N THR A 336 3.31 25.29 4.80
CA THR A 336 1.95 24.75 4.83
C THR A 336 1.66 24.10 6.18
N PHE A 337 0.70 24.66 6.92
CA PHE A 337 0.29 24.15 8.22
C PHE A 337 -1.04 23.40 8.15
N ALA A 338 -1.04 22.15 8.61
CA ALA A 338 -2.23 21.32 8.79
C ALA A 338 -2.41 20.96 10.28
N SER A 339 -3.67 20.80 10.68
CA SER A 339 -3.97 20.29 12.02
C SER A 339 -5.28 19.52 12.01
N ARG A 340 -5.28 18.29 12.54
CA ARG A 340 -6.51 17.55 12.85
C ARG A 340 -6.72 17.51 14.35
N SER A 341 -7.94 17.83 14.79
CA SER A 341 -8.39 17.51 16.13
C SER A 341 -9.13 16.18 16.04
N LEU A 342 -8.46 15.07 16.33
CA LEU A 342 -9.13 13.77 16.41
C LEU A 342 -9.96 13.78 17.69
N SER A 343 -11.22 14.23 17.60
CA SER A 343 -12.18 13.99 18.66
C SER A 343 -12.51 12.49 18.67
N SER A 344 -12.46 11.86 19.82
CA SER A 344 -12.81 10.44 19.99
C SER A 344 -14.26 10.10 19.60
N THR A 345 -15.06 11.09 19.20
CA THR A 345 -16.44 10.95 18.72
C THR A 345 -16.56 10.75 17.20
N GLU A 346 -15.51 10.98 16.41
CA GLU A 346 -15.58 10.81 14.94
C GLU A 346 -15.08 9.43 14.45
N ALA A 347 -14.67 8.56 15.37
CA ALA A 347 -14.33 7.16 15.07
C ALA A 347 -15.54 6.20 15.10
N GLU A 348 -16.75 6.70 15.43
CA GLU A 348 -17.98 5.88 15.52
C GLU A 348 -19.15 6.38 14.64
N VAL A 349 -18.96 7.36 13.75
CA VAL A 349 -20.02 7.79 12.82
C VAL A 349 -19.55 7.68 11.36
N TRP A 350 -19.29 6.45 10.96
CA TRP A 350 -19.72 5.95 9.65
C TRP A 350 -20.66 4.78 9.90
N THR A 351 -21.69 5.01 10.72
CA THR A 351 -22.88 4.17 10.68
C THR A 351 -23.60 4.47 9.38
N GLU A 352 -23.84 3.40 8.64
CA GLU A 352 -24.64 3.29 7.43
C GLU A 352 -26.01 3.96 7.59
N GLU A 353 -26.11 5.28 7.41
CA GLU A 353 -27.39 5.97 7.24
C GLU A 353 -27.25 7.09 6.21
N GLU A 354 -27.02 6.72 4.96
CA GLU A 354 -27.43 7.53 3.80
C GLU A 354 -27.53 6.64 2.54
N TYR A 355 -28.32 5.58 2.64
CA TYR A 355 -29.03 4.98 1.50
C TYR A 355 -30.49 4.77 1.91
N GLY A 356 -31.17 5.89 2.14
CA GLY A 356 -32.63 5.94 2.06
C GLY A 356 -33.02 5.89 0.58
N GLY A 357 -33.14 4.67 0.06
CA GLY A 357 -33.75 4.37 -1.23
C GLY A 357 -34.76 3.26 -1.00
N GLU A 358 -36.03 3.61 -1.20
CA GLU A 358 -37.24 2.89 -0.83
C GLU A 358 -37.23 1.39 -1.12
N SER A 359 -37.74 0.63 -0.14
CA SER A 359 -38.14 -0.77 -0.29
C SER A 359 -39.39 -0.86 -1.16
N GLU A 360 -39.29 -1.51 -2.31
CA GLU A 360 -40.43 -2.16 -2.94
C GLU A 360 -40.29 -3.67 -2.81
N THR A 361 -41.39 -4.25 -2.34
CA THR A 361 -41.60 -5.63 -1.94
C THR A 361 -41.53 -6.61 -3.10
N GLU A 362 -41.09 -7.81 -2.77
CA GLU A 362 -41.14 -9.04 -3.57
C GLU A 362 -42.48 -9.25 -4.30
N GLU A 363 -42.41 -9.56 -5.60
CA GLU A 363 -43.36 -10.50 -6.21
C GLU A 363 -42.60 -11.66 -6.86
N GLU A 364 -42.96 -12.85 -6.39
CA GLU A 364 -42.56 -14.16 -6.90
C GLU A 364 -42.93 -14.32 -8.38
N ILE A 365 -41.97 -14.66 -9.23
CA ILE A 365 -42.20 -15.61 -10.33
C ILE A 365 -40.99 -16.54 -10.39
N GLY A 366 -41.17 -17.76 -9.91
CA GLY A 366 -40.25 -18.86 -10.15
C GLY A 366 -40.30 -19.32 -11.61
N GLU A 367 -39.18 -19.82 -12.13
CA GLU A 367 -39.12 -21.14 -12.75
C GLU A 367 -37.67 -21.50 -13.16
N ARG A 368 -37.29 -22.71 -12.73
CA ARG A 368 -36.21 -23.59 -13.22
C ARG A 368 -35.53 -23.17 -14.54
N ARG A 369 -34.21 -22.99 -14.48
CA ARG A 369 -33.26 -23.59 -15.45
C ARG A 369 -31.98 -24.00 -14.72
N THR A 370 -31.87 -25.30 -14.48
CA THR A 370 -30.59 -25.99 -14.38
C THR A 370 -29.93 -25.94 -15.76
N GLN A 371 -28.77 -25.31 -15.88
CA GLN A 371 -27.86 -25.58 -16.98
C GLN A 371 -26.43 -25.46 -16.48
N GLU A 372 -25.70 -26.55 -16.64
CA GLU A 372 -24.28 -26.69 -16.41
C GLU A 372 -23.55 -25.79 -17.41
N ASP A 373 -22.96 -24.68 -16.94
CA ASP A 373 -22.01 -23.92 -17.74
C ASP A 373 -20.65 -24.62 -17.65
N GLU A 374 -20.47 -25.65 -18.49
CA GLU A 374 -19.14 -26.04 -18.93
C GLU A 374 -18.47 -24.80 -19.54
N ALA A 375 -17.30 -24.42 -19.02
CA ALA A 375 -16.46 -23.37 -19.57
C ALA A 375 -16.02 -23.73 -20.99
N LEU A 376 -16.86 -23.42 -21.97
CA LEU A 376 -16.51 -23.50 -23.38
C LEU A 376 -15.37 -22.50 -23.65
N PRO A 377 -14.38 -22.87 -24.49
CA PRO A 377 -13.40 -21.91 -24.97
C PRO A 377 -14.15 -20.76 -25.65
N LEU A 378 -13.86 -19.51 -25.26
CA LEU A 378 -14.34 -18.32 -25.96
C LEU A 378 -14.02 -18.48 -27.44
N ASP A 379 -15.04 -18.78 -28.24
CA ASP A 379 -14.92 -18.90 -29.69
C ASP A 379 -15.15 -17.50 -30.25
N PHE A 380 -14.05 -16.87 -30.68
CA PHE A 380 -14.01 -15.46 -31.04
C PHE A 380 -14.43 -15.27 -32.50
N ASP A 381 -15.72 -15.14 -32.78
CA ASP A 381 -16.22 -14.75 -34.10
C ASP A 381 -16.72 -13.30 -34.13
N ALA A 382 -17.15 -12.84 -35.32
CA ALA A 382 -17.53 -11.45 -35.60
C ALA A 382 -18.91 -11.08 -35.00
N GLU A 383 -19.66 -12.05 -34.49
CA GLU A 383 -20.96 -11.80 -33.87
C GLU A 383 -20.81 -11.20 -32.47
N ASP A 384 -19.69 -11.48 -31.79
CA ASP A 384 -19.36 -10.89 -30.48
C ASP A 384 -19.28 -9.36 -30.53
N ASP A 385 -18.71 -8.77 -31.58
CA ASP A 385 -18.46 -7.32 -31.64
C ASP A 385 -19.76 -6.49 -31.62
N LYS A 386 -20.88 -7.06 -32.09
CA LYS A 386 -22.22 -6.46 -31.96
C LYS A 386 -22.75 -6.54 -30.53
N MET A 387 -22.45 -7.62 -29.80
CA MET A 387 -22.83 -7.77 -28.39
C MET A 387 -22.09 -6.74 -27.52
N TRP A 388 -20.79 -6.54 -27.78
CA TRP A 388 -19.96 -5.52 -27.10
C TRP A 388 -20.41 -4.08 -27.39
N ALA A 389 -20.82 -3.81 -28.63
CA ALA A 389 -21.33 -2.50 -29.02
C ALA A 389 -22.57 -2.09 -28.21
N SER A 390 -23.41 -3.03 -27.77
CA SER A 390 -24.63 -2.75 -27.00
C SER A 390 -24.38 -1.96 -25.70
N TRP A 391 -23.15 -2.01 -25.15
CA TRP A 391 -22.74 -1.33 -23.92
C TRP A 391 -22.05 0.03 -24.15
N TRP A 392 -21.90 0.45 -25.41
CA TRP A 392 -21.34 1.76 -25.74
C TRP A 392 -22.44 2.82 -25.79
N SER A 393 -22.06 4.09 -25.56
CA SER A 393 -22.95 5.22 -25.84
C SER A 393 -23.33 5.24 -27.32
N GLU A 394 -24.55 5.71 -27.64
CA GLU A 394 -25.04 5.79 -29.02
C GLU A 394 -24.08 6.59 -29.92
N GLU A 395 -23.53 7.70 -29.40
CA GLU A 395 -22.50 8.50 -30.09
C GLU A 395 -21.28 7.66 -30.52
N LYS A 396 -20.86 6.69 -29.69
CA LYS A 396 -19.71 5.82 -29.97
C LYS A 396 -20.07 4.64 -30.88
N LYS A 397 -21.33 4.21 -30.90
CA LYS A 397 -21.84 3.24 -31.88
C LYS A 397 -21.87 3.85 -33.28
N GLU A 398 -22.32 5.10 -33.39
CA GLU A 398 -22.35 5.89 -34.62
C GLU A 398 -20.94 6.13 -35.19
N GLU A 399 -19.97 6.56 -34.36
CA GLU A 399 -18.58 6.75 -34.80
C GLU A 399 -17.92 5.48 -35.36
N MET A 400 -18.34 4.31 -34.87
CA MET A 400 -17.77 3.01 -35.24
C MET A 400 -18.56 2.32 -36.38
N GLY A 401 -19.60 2.95 -36.93
CA GLY A 401 -20.39 2.43 -38.04
C GLY A 401 -21.35 1.30 -37.67
N TYR A 402 -21.69 1.16 -36.38
CA TYR A 402 -22.73 0.26 -35.90
C TYR A 402 -24.04 1.04 -35.79
N GLU A 403 -24.62 1.43 -36.93
CA GLU A 403 -25.90 2.15 -36.96
C GLU A 403 -27.02 1.29 -36.35
N SER A 404 -27.78 1.89 -35.43
CA SER A 404 -29.09 1.40 -35.02
C SER A 404 -30.04 1.60 -36.20
N SER A 405 -30.24 0.55 -37.01
CA SER A 405 -31.13 0.62 -38.17
C SER A 405 -32.53 1.08 -37.75
N PRO A 406 -33.04 2.23 -38.21
CA PRO A 406 -34.46 2.46 -38.28
C PRO A 406 -34.95 1.95 -39.65
N ASP A 407 -36.14 1.37 -39.64
CA ASP A 407 -36.88 0.86 -40.79
C ASP A 407 -36.59 1.56 -42.13
N ALA A 408 -36.16 0.79 -43.13
CA ALA A 408 -36.09 1.23 -44.52
C ALA A 408 -36.87 0.26 -45.42
N GLU A 409 -38.19 0.41 -45.44
CA GLU A 409 -38.97 0.15 -46.65
C GLU A 409 -38.70 1.27 -47.67
N SER A 410 -38.18 0.85 -48.81
CA SER A 410 -38.33 1.41 -50.17
C SER A 410 -37.94 2.87 -50.48
N ASP A 411 -37.06 2.93 -51.49
CA ASP A 411 -37.06 3.83 -52.65
C ASP A 411 -36.47 5.25 -52.56
N SER A 412 -35.22 5.29 -53.04
CA SER A 412 -34.83 5.93 -54.33
C SER A 412 -34.03 7.24 -54.31
N SER A 413 -32.86 7.12 -54.93
CA SER A 413 -32.16 8.07 -55.82
C SER A 413 -31.35 9.23 -55.22
N GLU A 414 -30.11 9.29 -55.73
CA GLU A 414 -29.17 10.43 -55.84
C GLU A 414 -28.51 10.97 -54.56
N ALA A 415 -27.24 11.39 -54.51
CA ALA A 415 -26.01 11.19 -55.28
C ALA A 415 -24.90 11.93 -54.49
N CYS A 416 -23.66 11.41 -54.54
CA CYS A 416 -22.37 12.13 -54.34
C CYS A 416 -22.17 12.99 -53.07
N SER A 417 -21.10 12.78 -52.28
CA SER A 417 -19.73 13.05 -52.73
C SER A 417 -18.70 12.51 -51.73
N ARG A 418 -17.66 11.82 -52.21
CA ARG A 418 -16.34 11.79 -51.55
C ARG A 418 -15.62 13.12 -51.82
N PRO A 419 -14.73 13.58 -50.91
CA PRO A 419 -13.31 13.60 -51.28
C PRO A 419 -12.36 13.21 -50.12
N LEU A 420 -11.34 12.36 -50.38
CA LEU A 420 -9.89 12.68 -50.47
C LEU A 420 -9.26 13.06 -49.11
N GLY A 421 -8.15 12.49 -48.61
CA GLY A 421 -7.14 11.56 -49.12
C GLY A 421 -5.83 11.79 -48.34
N PHE A 422 -5.00 10.72 -48.21
CA PHE A 422 -3.54 10.70 -47.94
C PHE A 422 -3.04 11.17 -46.54
N ARG A 423 -2.06 10.50 -45.88
CA ARG A 423 -0.85 9.87 -46.40
C ARG A 423 -0.42 8.60 -45.63
N SER A 424 -0.11 7.57 -46.41
CA SER A 424 0.84 6.51 -46.09
C SER A 424 2.26 7.08 -46.11
N ALA A 425 3.08 6.68 -45.13
CA ALA A 425 4.54 6.79 -45.21
C ALA A 425 5.14 5.42 -44.88
N ALA A 426 5.55 4.71 -45.93
CA ALA A 426 6.53 3.64 -45.85
C ALA A 426 7.84 4.13 -46.48
N PHE A 427 8.96 3.58 -45.99
CA PHE A 427 10.38 3.58 -46.45
C PHE A 427 11.32 4.01 -45.31
N THR A 428 12.42 3.34 -44.96
CA THR A 428 13.10 2.13 -45.44
C THR A 428 14.20 1.78 -44.43
N SER A 429 14.60 0.50 -44.42
CA SER A 429 15.88 0.06 -43.88
C SER A 429 17.05 0.79 -44.54
N ASN A 430 18.13 1.01 -43.79
CA ASN A 430 19.46 1.04 -44.37
C ASN A 430 20.45 0.36 -43.41
N VAL A 431 21.10 -0.64 -44.00
CA VAL A 431 22.30 -1.32 -43.54
C VAL A 431 23.46 -0.35 -43.74
N TYR A 432 24.26 -0.12 -42.68
CA TYR A 432 25.73 -0.16 -42.69
C TYR A 432 26.22 -0.35 -41.26
#